data_AF-A0A627RZI4-F1
#
_entry.id   AF-A0A627RZI4-F1
#
_cell.length_a   1.000
_cell.length_b   1.000
_cell.length_c   1.000
_cell.angle_alpha   90.00
_cell.angle_beta   90.00
_cell.angle_gamma   90.00
#
_symmetry.space_group_name_H-M   'P 1'
#
loop_
_entity.id
_entity.type
_entity.pdbx_description
1 polymer ?
#
loop_
_entity_poly.entity_id
_entity_poly.type
_entity_poly.pdbx_seq_one_letter_code
_entity_poly.pdbx_strand_id
1 'polypeptide(L)' 'PLDRRVEEYERQIITEALNIHQGRINEVAEYLQIPRKKLYLRMKKYGLSKEHYKF' A
#
# COMPACT_ATOMS: atom_id res chain seq x y z
N PRO A 1 -0.58 13.06 -18.18
CA PRO A 1 -1.49 13.79 -17.26
C PRO A 1 -1.11 13.54 -15.79
N LEU A 2 -1.30 14.54 -14.91
CA LEU A 2 -0.83 14.53 -13.53
C LEU A 2 -1.40 13.37 -12.70
N ASP A 3 -2.70 13.06 -12.85
CA ASP A 3 -3.37 11.98 -12.14
C ASP A 3 -2.64 10.63 -12.24
N ARG A 4 -2.23 10.24 -13.45
CA ARG A 4 -1.52 8.96 -13.64
C ARG A 4 -0.22 8.89 -12.84
N ARG A 5 0.54 9.99 -12.80
CA ARG A 5 1.81 10.03 -12.04
C ARG A 5 1.53 9.91 -10.55
N VAL A 6 0.52 10.61 -10.05
CA VAL A 6 0.10 10.51 -8.64
C VAL A 6 -0.31 9.09 -8.28
N GLU A 7 -1.05 8.41 -9.17
CA GLU A 7 -1.46 7.02 -8.95
C GLU A 7 -0.28 6.04 -8.93
N GLU A 8 0.70 6.23 -9.81
CA GLU A 8 1.92 5.40 -9.85
C GLU A 8 2.75 5.60 -8.58
N TYR A 9 2.95 6.84 -8.14
CA TYR A 9 3.66 7.15 -6.90
C TYR A 9 2.94 6.59 -5.67
N GLU A 10 1.62 6.74 -5.59
CA GLU A 10 0.84 6.17 -4.47
C GLU A 10 0.98 4.64 -4.43
N ARG A 11 0.92 3.97 -5.59
CA ARG A 11 1.13 2.53 -5.68
C ARG A 11 2.53 2.14 -5.21
N GLN A 12 3.57 2.86 -5.63
CA GLN A 12 4.96 2.60 -5.23
C GLN A 12 5.13 2.70 -3.72
N ILE A 13 4.66 3.78 -3.09
CA ILE A 13 4.76 4.00 -1.64
C ILE A 13 4.07 2.86 -0.87
N ILE A 14 2.89 2.44 -1.30
CA ILE A 14 2.16 1.33 -0.65
C ILE A 14 2.93 0.01 -0.80
N THR A 15 3.49 -0.26 -1.98
CA THR A 15 4.28 -1.47 -2.24
C THR A 15 5.58 -1.49 -1.42
N GLU A 16 6.28 -0.38 -1.30
CA GLU A 16 7.49 -0.27 -0.48
C GLU A 16 7.18 -0.51 1.01
N ALA A 17 6.14 0.14 1.53
CA ALA A 17 5.71 -0.06 2.91
C ALA A 17 5.29 -1.52 3.17
N LEU A 18 4.56 -2.15 2.23
CA LEU A 18 4.20 -3.56 2.32
C LEU A 18 5.43 -4.48 2.34
N ASN A 19 6.47 -4.18 1.55
CA ASN A 19 7.73 -4.94 1.55
C ASN A 19 8.48 -4.79 2.88
N ILE A 20 8.67 -3.55 3.36
CA ILE A 20 9.41 -3.24 4.60
C ILE A 20 8.77 -3.96 5.80
N HIS A 21 7.44 -3.95 5.87
CA HIS A 21 6.69 -4.55 6.98
C HIS A 21 6.20 -5.97 6.68
N GLN A 22 6.74 -6.65 5.66
CA GLN A 22 6.43 -8.05 5.34
C GLN A 22 4.92 -8.36 5.24
N GLY A 23 4.15 -7.45 4.63
CA GLY A 23 2.71 -7.56 4.48
C GLY A 23 1.88 -7.40 5.78
N ARG A 24 2.49 -6.94 6.88
CA ARG A 24 1.79 -6.65 8.15
C ARG A 24 1.01 -5.34 8.05
N ILE A 25 -0.26 -5.47 7.69
CA ILE A 25 -1.16 -4.33 7.45
C ILE A 25 -1.25 -3.33 8.60
N ASN A 26 -1.12 -3.77 9.85
CA ASN A 26 -1.16 -2.85 11.00
C ASN A 26 0.02 -1.89 10.97
N GLU A 27 1.24 -2.42 10.82
CA GLU A 27 2.47 -1.61 10.77
C GLU A 27 2.48 -0.71 9.54
N VAL A 28 2.03 -1.22 8.38
CA VAL A 28 1.93 -0.41 7.14
C VAL A 28 0.95 0.75 7.29
N ALA A 29 -0.21 0.50 7.90
CA ALA A 29 -1.23 1.54 8.12
C ALA A 29 -0.73 2.62 9.09
N GLU A 30 0.00 2.21 10.13
CA GLU A 30 0.63 3.11 11.09
C GLU A 30 1.76 3.92 10.45
N TYR A 31 2.64 3.27 9.68
CA TYR A 31 3.74 3.90 8.95
C TYR A 31 3.25 4.95 7.95
N LEU A 32 2.22 4.62 7.16
CA LEU A 32 1.62 5.53 6.19
C LEU A 32 0.66 6.54 6.83
N GLN A 33 0.43 6.45 8.15
CA GLN A 33 -0.50 7.30 8.91
C GLN A 33 -1.91 7.35 8.30
N ILE A 34 -2.41 6.21 7.82
CA ILE A 34 -3.75 6.09 7.25
C ILE A 34 -4.56 4.98 7.93
N PRO A 35 -5.90 5.13 8.02
CA PRO A 35 -6.74 4.05 8.51
C PRO A 35 -6.61 2.79 7.64
N ARG A 36 -6.59 1.61 8.27
CA ARG A 36 -6.51 0.30 7.59
C ARG A 36 -7.53 0.14 6.45
N LYS A 37 -8.76 0.62 6.65
CA LYS A 37 -9.82 0.58 5.62
C LYS A 37 -9.41 1.36 4.35
N LYS A 38 -8.78 2.53 4.51
CA LYS A 38 -8.29 3.35 3.39
C LYS A 38 -7.16 2.64 2.66
N LEU A 39 -6.23 2.03 3.40
CA LEU A 39 -5.16 1.21 2.82
C LEU A 39 -5.73 0.04 2.01
N TYR A 40 -6.70 -0.71 2.53
CA TYR A 40 -7.36 -1.80 1.78
C TYR A 40 -8.03 -1.34 0.49
N LEU A 41 -8.67 -0.17 0.49
CA LEU A 41 -9.27 0.39 -0.72
C LEU A 41 -8.22 0.73 -1.79
N ARG A 42 -7.09 1.32 -1.38
CA ARG A 42 -5.97 1.61 -2.30
C ARG A 42 -5.32 0.32 -2.81
N MET A 43 -5.08 -0.65 -1.93
CA MET A 43 -4.59 -1.97 -2.32
C MET A 43 -5.52 -2.64 -3.33
N LYS A 44 -6.84 -2.61 -3.11
CA LYS A 44 -7.83 -3.14 -4.06
C LYS A 44 -7.79 -2.40 -5.40
N LYS A 45 -7.69 -1.06 -5.38
CA LYS A 45 -7.56 -0.23 -6.59
C LYS A 45 -6.35 -0.63 -7.42
N TYR A 46 -5.22 -0.95 -6.77
CA TYR A 46 -3.96 -1.29 -7.42
C TYR A 46 -3.69 -2.79 -7.59
N GLY A 47 -4.63 -3.66 -7.20
CA GLY A 47 -4.47 -5.11 -7.28
C GLY A 47 -3.37 -5.68 -6.36
N LEU A 48 -3.07 -4.99 -5.25
CA LEU A 48 -2.05 -5.42 -4.28
C LEU A 48 -2.67 -6.39 -3.25
N SER A 49 -2.01 -7.52 -3.03
CA SER A 49 -2.36 -8.46 -1.94
C SER A 49 -1.23 -8.52 -0.94
N LYS A 50 -1.56 -8.48 0.36
CA LYS A 50 -0.59 -8.60 1.46
C LYS A 50 0.19 -9.92 1.41
N GLU A 51 -0.39 -10.96 0.82
CA GLU A 51 0.18 -12.31 0.77
C GLU A 51 1.41 -12.37 -0.12
N HIS A 52 1.49 -11.50 -1.14
CA HIS A 52 2.65 -11.42 -2.03
C HIS A 52 3.90 -10.82 -1.34
N TYR A 53 3.73 -10.26 -0.14
CA TYR A 53 4.76 -9.56 0.61
C TYR A 53 5.14 -10.28 1.91
N LYS A 54 4.49 -11.42 2.19
CA LYS A 54 4.88 -12.30 3.28
C LYS A 54 6.04 -13.17 2.80
N PHE A 55 7.24 -12.87 3.28
CA PHE A 55 8.38 -13.79 3.24
C PHE A 55 8.39 -14.64 4.51
#